data_AF-A0A800JPR6-F1
#
_entry.id   AF-A0A800JPR6-F1
#
_cell.length_a   1.000
_cell.length_b   1.000
_cell.length_c   1.000
_cell.angle_alpha   90.00
_cell.angle_beta   90.00
_cell.angle_gamma   90.00
#
_symmetry.space_group_name_H-M   'P 1'
#
loop_
_entity.id
_entity.type
_entity.pdbx_description
1 polymer ?
#
loop_
_entity_poly.entity_id
_entity_poly.type
_entity_poly.pdbx_seq_one_letter_code
_entity_poly.pdbx_strand_id
1 'polypeptide(L)' 'MNKTDKIYVAGHNGMVGSAIVKKLREKGFINIVTRFSS' A
#
# COMPACT_ATOMS: atom_id res chain seq x y z
N MET A 1 12.06 -8.52 1.10
CA MET A 1 11.37 -7.26 0.77
C MET A 1 12.17 -6.12 1.35
N ASN A 2 12.83 -5.38 0.48
CA ASN A 2 13.47 -4.13 0.86
C ASN A 2 12.40 -3.06 1.05
N LYS A 3 12.62 -2.12 1.96
CA LYS A 3 11.69 -1.00 2.20
C LYS A 3 11.47 -0.11 0.96
N THR A 4 12.39 -0.22 0.00
CA THR A 4 12.41 0.48 -1.29
C THR A 4 11.67 -0.28 -2.40
N ASP A 5 11.31 -1.54 -2.19
CA ASP A 5 10.60 -2.34 -3.19
C ASP A 5 9.27 -1.68 -3.54
N LYS A 6 8.93 -1.69 -4.84
CA LYS A 6 7.67 -1.11 -5.33
C LYS A 6 6.51 -2.06 -5.01
N ILE A 7 5.59 -1.63 -4.15
CA ILE A 7 4.44 -2.43 -3.72
C ILE A 7 3.18 -1.83 -4.31
N TYR A 8 2.48 -2.57 -5.17
CA TYR A 8 1.20 -2.15 -5.71
C TYR A 8 0.04 -2.72 -4.88
N VAL A 9 -0.86 -1.85 -4.41
CA VAL A 9 -2.07 -2.27 -3.67
C VAL A 9 -3.31 -1.86 -4.46
N ALA A 10 -3.96 -2.85 -5.09
CA ALA A 10 -5.26 -2.69 -5.72
C ALA A 10 -6.37 -2.61 -4.65
N GLY A 11 -7.45 -1.89 -4.94
CA GLY A 11 -8.59 -1.81 -4.02
C GLY A 11 -8.26 -1.15 -2.67
N HIS A 12 -7.26 -0.27 -2.62
CA HIS A 12 -6.76 0.34 -1.39
C HIS A 12 -7.80 1.20 -0.62
N ASN A 13 -8.93 1.53 -1.25
CA ASN A 13 -10.03 2.27 -0.62
C ASN A 13 -10.99 1.38 0.18
N GLY A 14 -10.91 0.07 0.02
CA GLY A 14 -11.71 -0.86 0.80
C GLY A 14 -11.22 -0.98 2.25
N MET A 15 -12.03 -1.61 3.09
CA MET A 15 -11.74 -1.86 4.50
C MET A 15 -10.39 -2.59 4.70
N VAL A 16 -10.10 -3.57 3.84
CA VAL A 16 -8.85 -4.34 3.90
C VAL A 16 -7.69 -3.62 3.22
N GLY A 17 -7.93 -3.03 2.05
CA GLY A 17 -6.90 -2.33 1.28
C GLY A 17 -6.29 -1.16 2.05
N SER A 18 -7.12 -0.39 2.76
CA SER A 18 -6.69 0.75 3.57
C SER A 18 -5.85 0.31 4.78
N ALA A 19 -6.23 -0.78 5.45
CA ALA A 19 -5.47 -1.37 6.55
C ALA A 19 -4.09 -1.89 6.09
N ILE A 20 -4.02 -2.49 4.90
CA ILE A 20 -2.75 -2.97 4.32
C ILE A 20 -1.81 -1.79 4.04
N VAL A 21 -2.30 -0.72 3.40
CA VAL A 21 -1.48 0.48 3.13
C VAL A 21 -0.99 1.10 4.43
N LYS A 22 -1.84 1.20 5.46
CA LYS A 22 -1.45 1.72 6.78
C LYS A 22 -0.34 0.90 7.41
N LYS A 23 -0.47 -0.43 7.45
CA LYS A 23 0.53 -1.33 8.03
C LYS A 23 1.84 -1.33 7.25
N LEU A 24 1.80 -1.18 5.93
CA LEU A 24 3.01 -1.04 5.10
C LEU A 24 3.73 0.28 5.38
N ARG A 25 2.99 1.39 5.54
CA ARG A 25 3.58 2.67 5.94
C ARG A 25 4.20 2.61 7.34
N GLU A 26 3.53 1.99 8.31
CA GLU A 26 4.04 1.78 9.68
C GLU A 26 5.33 0.94 9.70
N LYS A 27 5.44 -0.05 8.81
CA LYS A 27 6.65 -0.86 8.64
C LYS A 27 7.80 -0.12 7.91
N GLY A 28 7.56 1.10 7.44
CA GLY A 28 8.55 1.94 6.78
C GLY A 28 8.74 1.64 5.29
N PHE A 29 7.74 1.06 4.62
CA PHE A 29 7.76 0.94 3.16
C PHE A 29 7.46 2.30 2.53
N ILE A 30 8.36 2.75 1.66
CA ILE A 30 8.28 4.09 1.06
C ILE A 30 7.62 4.08 -0.32
N ASN A 31 7.66 2.95 -1.03
CA ASN A 31 7.34 2.88 -2.45
C ASN A 31 6.00 2.15 -2.69
N ILE A 32 4.94 2.61 -2.02
CA ILE A 32 3.60 2.03 -2.12
C ILE A 32 2.81 2.76 -3.21
N VAL A 33 2.47 2.05 -4.26
CA VAL A 33 1.67 2.54 -5.39
C VAL A 33 0.23 2.08 -5.22
N THR A 34 -0.70 3.03 -5.25
CA THR A 34 -2.12 2.74 -5.27
C THR A 34 -2.74 3.37 -6.51
N ARG A 35 -3.75 2.72 -7.09
CA ARG A 35 -4.53 3.31 -8.19
C ARG A 35 -5.98 3.44 -7.76
N PHE A 36 -6.53 4.64 -7.92
CA PHE A 36 -7.97 4.83 -7.92
C PHE A 36 -8.50 4.38 -9.28
N SER A 37 -9.41 3.41 -9.28
CA SER A 37 -10.22 3.05 -10.43
C SER A 37 -11.63 3.51 -10.13
N SER A 38 -11.92 4.75 -10.53
CA SER A 38 -13.27 5.32 -10.61
C SER A 38 -13.74 5.26 -12.05
#